data_AF-A0A3D6DZT4-F1
#
_entry.id   AF-A0A3D6DZT4-F1
#
_cell.length_a   1.000
_cell.length_b   1.000
_cell.length_c   1.000
_cell.angle_alpha   90.00
_cell.angle_beta   90.00
_cell.angle_gamma   90.00
#
_symmetry.space_group_name_H-M   'P 1'
#
loop_
_entity.id
_entity.type
_entity.pdbx_description
1 polymer ?
#
loop_
_entity_poly.entity_id
_entity_poly.type
_entity_poly.pdbx_seq_one_letter_code
_entity_poly.pdbx_strand_id
1 'polypeptide(L)'
;PLMLAWYFHKHEAVLKFRHFVGAGVLLLVPFVLIAKQPDLGTAILVGAAGFYVIFFAGLPWGVMVGLFAGAAGAAPFVWTMLHDYQRKRILTLIDPTTDPLGSGYHIIQSTIAIGSGGSFGKGWLAGTQTHLEFIPERHTDFILAVFSEERGLLGNCILLLLYLLLIGRGLMIAAKASTLFARVVAGSVTLSLFTYVFVNMGMVSGILPVVGVPLPFMSYGGTALVTLSVSIGILMSIHSHRMLVRT
;
A
#
# COMPACT_ATOMS: atom_id res chain seq x y z
N PRO A 1 11.81 6.58 -1.23
CA PRO A 1 11.31 7.77 -1.97
C PRO A 1 12.29 8.95 -2.04
N LEU A 2 12.74 9.47 -0.89
CA LEU A 2 13.62 10.66 -0.82
C LEU A 2 14.92 10.50 -1.62
N MET A 3 15.63 9.36 -1.46
CA MET A 3 16.87 9.09 -2.18
C MET A 3 16.68 9.08 -3.71
N LEU A 4 15.63 8.42 -4.20
CA LEU A 4 15.33 8.36 -5.63
C LEU A 4 14.92 9.74 -6.17
N ALA A 5 14.13 10.50 -5.41
CA ALA A 5 13.73 11.85 -5.81
C ALA A 5 14.94 12.79 -5.88
N TRP A 6 15.88 12.68 -4.93
CA TRP A 6 17.14 13.41 -4.96
C TRP A 6 17.99 13.01 -6.17
N TYR A 7 18.06 11.72 -6.48
CA TYR A 7 18.79 11.22 -7.64
C TYR A 7 18.25 11.81 -8.95
N PHE A 8 16.93 11.86 -9.13
CA PHE A 8 16.31 12.47 -10.30
C PHE A 8 16.48 13.99 -10.33
N HIS A 9 16.38 14.67 -9.19
CA HIS A 9 16.60 16.12 -9.11
C HIS A 9 18.05 16.49 -9.50
N LYS A 10 19.05 15.70 -9.11
CA LYS A 10 20.45 15.93 -9.50
C LYS A 10 20.69 15.82 -11.01
N HIS A 11 19.87 15.04 -11.72
CA HIS A 11 20.00 14.79 -13.16
C HIS A 11 18.89 15.46 -13.98
N GLU A 12 18.14 16.39 -13.38
CA GLU A 12 16.95 17.02 -13.96
C GLU A 12 17.23 17.68 -15.32
N ALA A 13 18.42 18.25 -15.50
CA ALA A 13 18.81 18.92 -16.75
C ALA A 13 19.03 17.97 -17.94
N VAL A 14 19.34 16.68 -17.71
CA VAL A 14 19.68 15.72 -18.79
C VAL A 14 19.16 14.31 -18.46
N LEU A 15 17.84 14.19 -18.32
CA LEU A 15 17.16 12.90 -18.10
C LEU A 15 17.29 11.98 -19.33
N LYS A 16 18.24 11.05 -19.26
CA LYS A 16 18.43 9.93 -20.21
C LYS A 16 17.91 8.60 -19.63
N PHE A 17 17.62 7.64 -20.51
CA PHE A 17 17.17 6.29 -20.12
C PHE A 17 18.10 5.60 -19.09
N ARG A 18 19.41 5.86 -19.13
CA ARG A 18 20.39 5.34 -18.17
C ARG A 18 20.10 5.73 -16.71
N HIS A 19 19.49 6.90 -16.49
CA HIS A 19 19.12 7.34 -15.14
C HIS A 19 17.92 6.57 -14.59
N PHE A 20 16.98 6.17 -15.45
CA PHE A 20 15.88 5.29 -15.05
C PHE A 20 16.39 3.90 -14.67
N VAL A 21 17.37 3.36 -15.41
CA VAL A 21 18.04 2.10 -15.05
C VAL A 21 18.78 2.24 -13.72
N GLY A 22 19.53 3.34 -13.51
CA GLY A 22 20.21 3.62 -12.25
C GLY A 22 19.25 3.71 -11.06
N ALA A 23 18.12 4.40 -11.22
CA ALA A 23 17.06 4.48 -10.22
C ALA A 23 16.42 3.12 -9.94
N GLY A 24 16.22 2.29 -10.98
CA GLY A 24 15.75 0.92 -10.86
C GLY A 24 16.70 0.06 -10.01
N VAL A 25 18.01 0.14 -10.26
CA VAL A 25 19.01 -0.57 -9.45
C VAL A 25 19.00 -0.10 -8.00
N LEU A 26 18.90 1.21 -7.76
CA LEU A 26 18.79 1.78 -6.42
C LEU A 26 17.53 1.32 -5.67
N LEU A 27 16.43 1.06 -6.39
CA LEU A 27 15.21 0.49 -5.83
C LEU A 27 15.32 -1.02 -5.57
N LEU A 28 15.99 -1.75 -6.46
CA LEU A 28 16.13 -3.21 -6.36
C LEU A 28 16.91 -3.63 -5.11
N VAL A 29 17.90 -2.86 -4.68
CA VAL A 29 18.69 -3.18 -3.48
C VAL A 29 17.81 -3.35 -2.22
N PRO A 30 17.06 -2.33 -1.74
CA PRO A 30 16.21 -2.50 -0.57
C PRO A 30 15.07 -3.51 -0.83
N PHE A 31 14.49 -3.53 -2.04
CA PHE A 31 13.42 -4.47 -2.37
C PHE A 31 13.85 -5.93 -2.22
N VAL A 32 15.00 -6.31 -2.78
CA VAL A 32 15.53 -7.68 -2.71
C VAL A 32 15.95 -8.04 -1.28
N LEU A 33 16.52 -7.09 -0.53
CA LEU A 33 16.89 -7.33 0.87
C LEU A 33 15.65 -7.63 1.73
N ILE A 34 14.56 -6.90 1.53
CA ILE A 34 13.30 -7.14 2.27
C ILE A 34 12.65 -8.45 1.80
N ALA A 35 12.64 -8.71 0.49
CA ALA A 35 12.10 -9.97 -0.05
C ALA A 35 12.84 -11.22 0.48
N LYS A 36 14.12 -11.09 0.82
CA LYS A 36 14.90 -12.14 1.50
C LYS A 36 14.53 -12.34 2.97
N GLN A 37 13.84 -11.39 3.61
CA GLN A 37 13.39 -11.44 5.01
C GLN A 37 11.96 -12.02 5.16
N PRO A 38 11.56 -12.93 4.25
CA PRO A 38 10.16 -13.27 3.96
C PRO A 38 9.06 -12.21 4.12
N ASP A 39 9.35 -10.91 4.09
CA ASP A 39 8.35 -9.85 4.31
C ASP A 39 7.85 -9.29 2.97
N LEU A 40 6.90 -10.02 2.38
CA LEU A 40 6.32 -9.68 1.08
C LEU A 40 5.47 -8.39 1.13
N GLY A 41 4.83 -8.10 2.27
CA GLY A 41 4.01 -6.90 2.45
C GLY A 41 4.86 -5.64 2.38
N THR A 42 5.92 -5.58 3.19
CA THR A 42 6.85 -4.43 3.19
C THR A 42 7.61 -4.32 1.86
N ALA A 43 7.98 -5.45 1.23
CA ALA A 43 8.62 -5.43 -0.09
C ALA A 43 7.73 -4.77 -1.15
N ILE A 44 6.45 -5.11 -1.21
CA ILE A 44 5.49 -4.48 -2.13
C ILE A 44 5.36 -2.99 -1.85
N LEU A 45 5.24 -2.59 -0.59
CA LEU A 45 5.09 -1.18 -0.21
C LEU A 45 6.32 -0.35 -0.58
N VAL A 46 7.53 -0.84 -0.29
CA VAL A 46 8.78 -0.17 -0.65
C VAL A 46 8.97 -0.14 -2.17
N GLY A 47 8.66 -1.25 -2.85
CA GLY A 47 8.70 -1.35 -4.31
C GLY A 47 7.76 -0.35 -4.97
N ALA A 48 6.50 -0.29 -4.52
CA ALA A 48 5.49 0.66 -4.98
C ALA A 48 5.93 2.11 -4.72
N ALA A 49 6.39 2.42 -3.51
CA ALA A 49 6.86 3.76 -3.13
C ALA A 49 8.04 4.24 -4.01
N GLY A 50 8.96 3.35 -4.37
CA GLY A 50 10.05 3.66 -5.29
C GLY A 50 9.61 3.75 -6.75
N PHE A 51 8.73 2.84 -7.18
CA PHE A 51 8.14 2.88 -8.51
C PHE A 51 7.39 4.18 -8.76
N TYR A 52 6.62 4.68 -7.79
CA TYR A 52 5.93 5.97 -7.91
C TYR A 52 6.89 7.13 -8.14
N VAL A 53 8.07 7.12 -7.52
CA VAL A 53 9.09 8.13 -7.78
C VAL A 53 9.56 8.09 -9.23
N ILE A 54 9.87 6.89 -9.72
CA ILE A 54 10.35 6.66 -11.09
C ILE A 54 9.24 7.04 -12.11
N PHE A 55 8.00 6.69 -11.81
CA PHE A 55 6.83 7.04 -12.61
C PHE A 55 6.64 8.55 -12.70
N PHE A 56 6.59 9.25 -11.56
CA PHE A 56 6.43 10.70 -11.52
C PHE A 56 7.64 11.48 -12.06
N ALA A 57 8.82 10.86 -12.13
CA ALA A 57 9.99 11.43 -12.79
C ALA A 57 9.88 11.43 -14.34
N GLY A 58 8.81 10.86 -14.91
CA GLY A 58 8.53 10.89 -16.35
C GLY A 58 8.94 9.63 -17.10
N LEU A 59 8.84 8.46 -16.47
CA LEU A 59 9.11 7.18 -17.14
C LEU A 59 8.19 7.03 -18.39
N PRO A 60 8.74 6.71 -19.57
CA PRO A 60 7.94 6.63 -20.80
C PRO A 60 6.96 5.44 -20.76
N TRP A 61 5.76 5.67 -21.28
CA TRP A 61 4.66 4.68 -21.24
C TRP A 61 5.03 3.34 -21.91
N GLY A 62 5.81 3.38 -23.00
CA GLY A 62 6.29 2.17 -23.67
C GLY A 62 7.14 1.26 -22.77
N VAL A 63 7.95 1.85 -21.87
CA VAL A 63 8.74 1.08 -20.90
C VAL A 63 7.85 0.50 -19.80
N MET A 64 6.81 1.23 -19.37
CA MET A 64 5.84 0.72 -18.41
C MET A 64 5.06 -0.48 -18.96
N VAL A 65 4.55 -0.36 -20.20
CA VAL A 65 3.85 -1.45 -20.89
C VAL A 65 4.79 -2.64 -21.08
N GLY A 66 6.04 -2.39 -21.50
CA GLY A 66 7.06 -3.42 -21.63
C GLY A 66 7.38 -4.13 -20.31
N LEU A 67 7.49 -3.38 -19.20
CA LEU A 67 7.72 -3.95 -17.87
C LEU A 67 6.53 -4.79 -17.40
N PHE A 68 5.31 -4.30 -17.62
CA PHE A 68 4.09 -5.04 -17.27
C PHE A 68 3.95 -6.32 -18.09
N ALA A 69 4.13 -6.24 -19.42
CA ALA A 69 4.11 -7.40 -20.30
C ALA A 69 5.23 -8.40 -19.97
N GLY A 70 6.42 -7.90 -19.64
CA GLY A 70 7.55 -8.73 -19.19
C GLY A 70 7.25 -9.42 -17.87
N ALA A 71 6.68 -8.73 -16.89
CA ALA A 71 6.28 -9.31 -15.61
C ALA A 71 5.18 -10.38 -15.80
N ALA A 72 4.17 -10.11 -16.63
CA ALA A 72 3.12 -11.06 -16.96
C ALA A 72 3.67 -12.30 -17.69
N GLY A 73 4.57 -12.11 -18.66
CA GLY A 73 5.25 -13.20 -19.38
C GLY A 73 6.21 -14.00 -18.51
N ALA A 74 6.81 -13.38 -17.49
CA ALA A 74 7.67 -14.04 -16.52
C ALA A 74 6.89 -14.81 -15.43
N ALA A 75 5.60 -14.52 -15.24
CA ALA A 75 4.80 -15.10 -14.16
C ALA A 75 4.81 -16.65 -14.10
N PRO A 76 4.72 -17.40 -15.23
CA PRO A 76 4.80 -18.86 -15.21
C PRO A 76 6.17 -19.37 -14.73
N PHE A 77 7.26 -18.68 -15.10
CA PHE A 77 8.61 -19.04 -14.65
C PHE A 77 8.78 -18.76 -13.16
N VAL A 78 8.34 -17.57 -12.73
CA VAL A 78 8.38 -17.16 -11.33
C VAL A 78 7.60 -18.16 -10.47
N TRP A 79 6.45 -18.65 -10.91
CA TRP A 79 5.66 -19.68 -10.21
C TRP A 79 6.48 -20.94 -9.86
N THR A 80 7.37 -21.38 -10.75
CA THR A 80 8.23 -22.55 -10.50
C THR A 80 9.35 -22.28 -9.48
N MET A 81 9.71 -21.01 -9.30
CA MET A 81 10.75 -20.56 -8.38
C MET A 81 10.21 -20.06 -7.04
N LEU A 82 8.88 -19.95 -6.89
CA LEU A 82 8.26 -19.55 -5.62
C LEU A 82 8.48 -20.63 -4.56
N HIS A 83 8.79 -20.18 -3.34
CA HIS A 83 8.78 -21.05 -2.17
C HIS A 83 7.37 -21.56 -1.87
N ASP A 84 7.27 -22.69 -1.16
CA ASP A 84 5.98 -23.31 -0.82
C ASP A 84 5.03 -22.36 -0.09
N TYR A 85 5.54 -21.54 0.82
CA TYR A 85 4.73 -20.56 1.54
C TYR A 85 4.15 -19.47 0.62
N GLN A 86 4.88 -19.09 -0.44
CA GLN A 86 4.45 -18.07 -1.41
C GLN A 86 3.35 -18.63 -2.31
N ARG A 87 3.50 -19.89 -2.76
CA ARG A 87 2.48 -20.60 -3.53
C ARG A 87 1.22 -20.81 -2.68
N LYS A 88 1.38 -21.20 -1.43
CA LYS A 88 0.27 -21.38 -0.49
C LYS A 88 -0.57 -20.11 -0.36
N ARG A 89 0.04 -18.92 -0.21
CA ARG A 89 -0.69 -17.65 -0.14
C ARG A 89 -1.54 -17.36 -1.39
N ILE A 90 -1.04 -17.69 -2.58
CA ILE A 90 -1.79 -17.49 -3.83
C ILE A 90 -2.92 -18.52 -3.95
N LEU A 91 -2.66 -19.79 -3.62
CA LEU A 91 -3.67 -20.85 -3.65
C LEU A 91 -4.78 -20.63 -2.62
N THR A 92 -4.43 -20.19 -1.41
CA THR A 92 -5.40 -19.87 -0.35
C THR A 92 -6.25 -18.63 -0.67
N LEU A 93 -5.80 -17.73 -1.56
CA LEU A 93 -6.66 -16.66 -2.07
C LEU A 93 -7.75 -17.20 -3.00
N ILE A 94 -7.38 -18.15 -3.88
CA ILE A 94 -8.31 -18.76 -4.86
C ILE A 94 -9.27 -19.71 -4.15
N ASP A 95 -8.74 -20.52 -3.24
CA ASP A 95 -9.50 -21.45 -2.42
C ASP A 95 -9.07 -21.34 -0.94
N PRO A 96 -9.78 -20.50 -0.16
CA PRO A 96 -9.52 -20.34 1.27
C PRO A 96 -9.70 -21.62 2.09
N THR A 97 -10.40 -22.64 1.56
CA THR A 97 -10.65 -23.91 2.27
C THR A 97 -9.43 -24.83 2.30
N THR A 98 -8.39 -24.53 1.51
CA THR A 98 -7.12 -25.26 1.48
C THR A 98 -6.26 -25.04 2.73
N ASP A 99 -6.50 -23.97 3.48
CA ASP A 99 -5.80 -23.66 4.74
C ASP A 99 -6.78 -23.18 5.83
N PRO A 100 -7.70 -24.05 6.29
CA PRO A 100 -8.82 -23.67 7.13
C PRO A 100 -8.43 -23.36 8.58
N LEU A 101 -7.16 -23.55 8.95
CA LEU A 101 -6.60 -23.21 10.26
C LEU A 101 -5.55 -22.09 10.20
N GLY A 102 -5.19 -21.63 9.01
CA GLY A 102 -4.13 -20.63 8.78
C GLY A 102 -4.67 -19.37 8.12
N SER A 103 -4.02 -18.92 7.04
CA SER A 103 -4.42 -17.67 6.37
C SER A 103 -5.83 -17.73 5.78
N GLY A 104 -6.30 -18.91 5.37
CA GLY A 104 -7.64 -19.10 4.83
C GLY A 104 -8.73 -18.87 5.88
N TYR A 105 -8.47 -19.29 7.12
CA TYR A 105 -9.36 -19.05 8.26
C TYR A 105 -9.59 -17.54 8.49
N HIS A 106 -8.50 -16.76 8.51
CA HIS A 106 -8.58 -15.32 8.73
C HIS A 106 -9.38 -14.61 7.63
N ILE A 107 -9.20 -15.00 6.36
CA ILE A 107 -9.95 -14.45 5.23
C ILE A 107 -11.43 -14.81 5.36
N ILE A 108 -11.77 -16.08 5.62
CA ILE A 108 -13.17 -16.52 5.76
C ILE A 108 -13.85 -15.75 6.90
N GLN A 109 -13.20 -15.67 8.07
CA GLN A 109 -13.75 -14.96 9.23
C GLN A 109 -13.86 -13.45 8.98
N SER A 110 -12.90 -12.82 8.30
CA SER A 110 -12.99 -11.41 7.95
C SER A 110 -14.15 -11.13 7.00
N THR A 111 -14.35 -11.97 5.99
CA THR A 111 -15.48 -11.86 5.06
C THR A 111 -16.82 -12.04 5.77
N ILE A 112 -16.93 -13.02 6.68
CA ILE A 112 -18.16 -13.23 7.48
C ILE A 112 -18.42 -12.03 8.39
N ALA A 113 -17.39 -11.50 9.06
CA ALA A 113 -17.52 -10.32 9.93
C ALA A 113 -18.02 -9.11 9.15
N ILE A 114 -17.43 -8.81 7.98
CA ILE A 114 -17.87 -7.76 7.06
C ILE A 114 -19.34 -7.97 6.66
N GLY A 115 -19.70 -9.17 6.23
CA GLY A 115 -21.07 -9.50 5.82
C GLY A 115 -22.09 -9.35 6.95
N SER A 116 -21.69 -9.72 8.17
CA SER A 116 -22.57 -9.68 9.35
C SER A 116 -22.89 -8.27 9.84
N GLY A 117 -22.09 -7.27 9.46
CA GLY A 117 -22.35 -5.86 9.80
C GLY A 117 -23.55 -5.27 9.07
N GLY A 118 -23.96 -5.83 7.91
CA GLY A 118 -25.05 -5.28 7.11
C GLY A 118 -24.84 -3.80 6.75
N SER A 119 -25.93 -3.05 6.55
CA SER A 119 -25.85 -1.65 6.12
C SER A 119 -25.40 -0.67 7.21
N PHE A 120 -25.78 -0.91 8.47
CA PHE A 120 -25.62 0.04 9.58
C PHE A 120 -24.69 -0.46 10.71
N GLY A 121 -24.22 -1.71 10.63
CA GLY A 121 -23.41 -2.33 11.67
C GLY A 121 -24.24 -2.90 12.82
N LYS A 122 -23.57 -3.64 13.69
CA LYS A 122 -24.17 -4.19 14.92
C LYS A 122 -24.17 -3.21 16.09
N GLY A 123 -23.43 -2.10 15.97
CA GLY A 123 -23.20 -1.15 17.06
C GLY A 123 -21.80 -1.27 17.66
N TRP A 124 -21.36 -0.21 18.34
CA TRP A 124 -20.02 -0.10 18.93
C TRP A 124 -19.81 -1.18 20.00
N LEU A 125 -18.71 -1.95 19.88
CA LEU A 125 -18.37 -3.07 20.76
C LEU A 125 -19.40 -4.23 20.81
N ALA A 126 -20.37 -4.25 19.89
CA ALA A 126 -21.38 -5.31 19.78
C ALA A 126 -21.01 -6.37 18.72
N GLY A 127 -19.77 -6.34 18.21
CA GLY A 127 -19.27 -7.31 17.24
C GLY A 127 -19.18 -8.72 17.84
N THR A 128 -19.87 -9.69 17.25
CA THR A 128 -19.93 -11.07 17.76
C THR A 128 -18.76 -11.91 17.27
N GLN A 129 -18.32 -11.71 16.03
CA GLN A 129 -17.24 -12.51 15.41
C GLN A 129 -15.87 -12.05 15.90
N THR A 130 -15.78 -10.78 16.26
CA THR A 130 -14.55 -10.11 16.65
C THR A 130 -14.26 -10.20 18.14
N HIS A 131 -15.28 -10.36 19.00
CA HIS A 131 -15.09 -10.51 20.45
C HIS A 131 -14.63 -11.90 20.88
N LEU A 132 -15.04 -12.95 20.16
CA LEU A 132 -14.75 -14.36 20.47
C LEU A 132 -13.35 -14.83 20.01
N GLU A 133 -12.43 -13.89 19.75
CA GLU A 133 -11.04 -14.16 19.32
C GLU A 133 -10.88 -15.03 18.06
N PHE A 134 -11.93 -15.18 17.25
CA PHE A 134 -11.84 -15.88 15.96
C PHE A 134 -10.93 -15.19 14.95
N ILE A 135 -10.46 -13.96 15.23
CA ILE A 135 -9.43 -13.25 14.44
C ILE A 135 -8.31 -12.80 15.40
N PRO A 136 -7.22 -13.58 15.53
CA PRO A 136 -6.06 -13.23 16.36
C PRO A 136 -5.50 -11.83 16.10
N GLU A 137 -5.51 -11.37 14.86
CA GLU A 137 -4.94 -10.08 14.42
C GLU A 137 -6.00 -8.98 14.22
N ARG A 138 -7.08 -9.00 15.01
CA ARG A 138 -8.21 -8.05 14.90
C ARG A 138 -7.81 -6.59 15.14
N HIS A 139 -6.74 -6.32 15.89
CA HIS A 139 -6.31 -4.96 16.24
C HIS A 139 -5.25 -4.39 15.28
N THR A 140 -4.61 -5.23 14.48
CA THR A 140 -3.57 -4.86 13.54
C THR A 140 -4.13 -4.94 12.12
N ASP A 141 -3.97 -6.08 11.47
CA ASP A 141 -4.11 -6.21 10.02
C ASP A 141 -5.56 -6.41 9.59
N PHE A 142 -6.42 -6.89 10.50
CA PHE A 142 -7.84 -7.14 10.25
C PHE A 142 -8.78 -6.14 10.96
N ILE A 143 -8.27 -4.98 11.38
CA ILE A 143 -9.09 -3.95 12.06
C ILE A 143 -10.28 -3.49 11.22
N LEU A 144 -10.17 -3.53 9.89
CA LEU A 144 -11.27 -3.19 9.00
C LEU A 144 -12.44 -4.18 9.14
N ALA A 145 -12.19 -5.46 9.40
CA ALA A 145 -13.27 -6.45 9.59
C ALA A 145 -14.08 -6.13 10.85
N VAL A 146 -13.39 -5.71 11.92
CA VAL A 146 -14.00 -5.23 13.17
C VAL A 146 -14.83 -3.99 12.92
N PHE A 147 -14.23 -2.99 12.28
CA PHE A 147 -14.93 -1.75 11.97
C PHE A 147 -16.15 -1.98 11.07
N SER A 148 -16.04 -2.90 10.10
CA SER A 148 -17.13 -3.29 9.20
C SER A 148 -18.26 -3.99 9.94
N GLU A 149 -17.96 -4.89 10.88
CA GLU A 149 -18.98 -5.56 11.70
C GLU A 149 -19.74 -4.55 12.58
N GLU A 150 -19.02 -3.60 13.18
CA GLU A 150 -19.60 -2.64 14.13
C GLU A 150 -20.34 -1.47 13.46
N ARG A 151 -19.84 -0.95 12.34
CA ARG A 151 -20.35 0.26 11.66
C ARG A 151 -21.02 -0.03 10.31
N GLY A 152 -20.94 -1.27 9.84
CA GLY A 152 -21.56 -1.72 8.59
C GLY A 152 -21.03 -1.02 7.35
N LEU A 153 -21.78 -1.17 6.26
CA LEU A 153 -21.48 -0.58 4.97
C LEU A 153 -21.37 0.96 5.04
N LEU A 154 -22.28 1.63 5.77
CA LEU A 154 -22.26 3.09 5.88
C LEU A 154 -20.96 3.60 6.50
N GLY A 155 -20.51 2.95 7.58
CA GLY A 155 -19.23 3.27 8.21
C GLY A 155 -18.06 3.10 7.24
N ASN A 156 -18.03 1.99 6.50
CA ASN A 156 -17.00 1.72 5.49
C ASN A 156 -17.00 2.77 4.37
N CYS A 157 -18.17 3.19 3.89
CA CYS A 157 -18.28 4.26 2.89
C CYS A 157 -17.72 5.59 3.41
N ILE A 158 -18.02 5.95 4.66
CA ILE A 158 -17.48 7.16 5.29
C ILE A 158 -15.95 7.05 5.43
N LEU A 159 -15.44 5.91 5.91
CA LEU A 159 -14.01 5.67 6.06
C LEU A 159 -13.28 5.76 4.72
N LEU A 160 -13.82 5.13 3.67
CA LEU A 160 -13.27 5.20 2.32
C LEU A 160 -13.27 6.64 1.80
N LEU A 161 -14.36 7.39 2.02
CA LEU A 161 -14.45 8.80 1.65
C LEU A 161 -13.36 9.63 2.36
N LEU A 162 -13.11 9.40 3.65
CA LEU A 162 -12.05 10.09 4.40
C LEU A 162 -10.66 9.79 3.81
N TYR A 163 -10.36 8.54 3.46
CA TYR A 163 -9.11 8.20 2.78
C TYR A 163 -9.00 8.85 1.40
N LEU A 164 -10.09 8.85 0.61
CA LEU A 164 -10.11 9.52 -0.69
C LEU A 164 -9.88 11.03 -0.57
N LEU A 165 -10.45 11.68 0.45
CA LEU A 165 -10.20 13.09 0.73
C LEU A 165 -8.74 13.34 1.14
N LEU A 166 -8.17 12.48 1.99
CA LEU A 166 -6.77 12.59 2.42
C LEU A 166 -5.80 12.40 1.25
N ILE A 167 -6.01 11.36 0.44
CA ILE A 167 -5.22 11.07 -0.76
C ILE A 167 -5.38 12.20 -1.79
N GLY A 168 -6.62 12.64 -2.03
CA GLY A 168 -6.91 13.78 -2.91
C GLY A 168 -6.19 15.04 -2.48
N ARG A 169 -6.18 15.36 -1.18
CA ARG A 169 -5.40 16.48 -0.63
C ARG A 169 -3.89 16.30 -0.83
N GLY A 170 -3.35 15.10 -0.62
CA GLY A 170 -1.94 14.80 -0.89
C GLY A 170 -1.56 15.03 -2.36
N LEU A 171 -2.40 14.58 -3.29
CA LEU A 171 -2.20 14.79 -4.73
C LEU A 171 -2.30 16.27 -5.11
N MET A 172 -3.21 17.03 -4.50
CA MET A 172 -3.28 18.48 -4.68
C MET A 172 -2.01 19.20 -4.18
N ILE A 173 -1.41 18.74 -3.09
CA ILE A 173 -0.12 19.26 -2.60
C ILE A 173 0.97 18.96 -3.63
N ALA A 174 1.04 17.72 -4.13
CA ALA A 174 2.01 17.32 -5.13
C ALA A 174 1.90 18.14 -6.43
N ALA A 175 0.68 18.31 -6.96
CA ALA A 175 0.43 19.08 -8.18
C ALA A 175 0.84 20.55 -8.06
N LYS A 176 0.75 21.12 -6.84
CA LYS A 176 1.09 22.52 -6.55
C LYS A 176 2.52 22.72 -6.03
N ALA A 177 3.34 21.67 -6.02
CA ALA A 177 4.72 21.75 -5.56
C ALA A 177 5.62 22.48 -6.58
N SER A 178 6.52 23.33 -6.07
CA SER A 178 7.34 24.25 -6.87
C SER A 178 8.54 23.56 -7.54
N THR A 179 9.15 22.56 -6.90
CA THR A 179 10.32 21.84 -7.42
C THR A 179 9.96 20.43 -7.87
N LEU A 180 10.71 19.87 -8.83
CA LEU A 180 10.56 18.48 -9.25
C LEU A 180 10.70 17.52 -8.06
N PHE A 181 11.72 17.75 -7.22
CA PHE A 181 11.93 16.97 -6.00
C PHE A 181 10.67 16.94 -5.12
N ALA A 182 10.12 18.12 -4.79
CA ALA A 182 8.96 18.21 -3.93
C ALA A 182 7.71 17.57 -4.56
N ARG A 183 7.51 17.74 -5.88
CA ARG A 183 6.39 17.13 -6.62
C ARG A 183 6.45 15.62 -6.59
N VAL A 184 7.62 15.05 -6.90
CA VAL A 184 7.83 13.60 -6.98
C VAL A 184 7.76 12.96 -5.59
N VAL A 185 8.35 13.59 -4.56
CA VAL A 185 8.25 13.12 -3.17
C VAL A 185 6.80 13.15 -2.70
N ALA A 186 6.10 14.28 -2.87
CA ALA A 186 4.72 14.42 -2.42
C ALA A 186 3.78 13.43 -3.13
N GLY A 187 3.92 13.26 -4.44
CA GLY A 187 3.16 12.27 -5.21
C GLY A 187 3.42 10.85 -4.73
N SER A 188 4.70 10.49 -4.53
CA SER A 188 5.08 9.13 -4.13
C SER A 188 4.65 8.79 -2.71
N VAL A 189 4.78 9.73 -1.77
CA VAL A 189 4.28 9.55 -0.38
C VAL A 189 2.77 9.37 -0.38
N THR A 190 2.04 10.19 -1.15
CA THR A 190 0.59 10.10 -1.25
C THR A 190 0.13 8.76 -1.86
N LEU A 191 0.78 8.30 -2.93
CA LEU A 191 0.46 6.99 -3.53
C LEU A 191 0.92 5.81 -2.66
N SER A 192 1.96 5.99 -1.84
CA SER A 192 2.35 4.99 -0.85
C SER A 192 1.22 4.81 0.17
N LEU A 193 0.66 5.91 0.70
CA LEU A 193 -0.51 5.87 1.58
C LEU A 193 -1.70 5.17 0.92
N PHE A 194 -1.99 5.48 -0.35
CA PHE A 194 -3.01 4.77 -1.13
C PHE A 194 -2.73 3.26 -1.18
N THR A 195 -1.47 2.85 -1.38
CA THR A 195 -1.10 1.43 -1.43
C THR A 195 -1.37 0.73 -0.11
N TYR A 196 -1.03 1.36 1.03
CA TYR A 196 -1.36 0.80 2.35
C TYR A 196 -2.87 0.58 2.52
N VAL A 197 -3.68 1.59 2.17
CA VAL A 197 -5.15 1.50 2.27
C VAL A 197 -5.69 0.43 1.33
N PHE A 198 -5.28 0.44 0.06
CA PHE A 198 -5.75 -0.48 -0.97
C PHE A 198 -5.36 -1.93 -0.66
N VAL A 199 -4.12 -2.18 -0.26
CA VAL A 199 -3.64 -3.53 0.07
C VAL A 199 -4.33 -4.05 1.32
N ASN A 200 -4.44 -3.25 2.39
CA ASN A 200 -5.13 -3.70 3.61
C ASN A 200 -6.62 -3.98 3.33
N MET A 201 -7.34 -3.04 2.71
CA MET A 201 -8.77 -3.23 2.41
C MET A 201 -8.99 -4.40 1.45
N GLY A 202 -8.16 -4.54 0.42
CA GLY A 202 -8.22 -5.66 -0.53
C GLY A 202 -7.94 -7.01 0.13
N MET A 203 -6.98 -7.06 1.05
CA MET A 203 -6.67 -8.26 1.83
C MET A 203 -7.84 -8.66 2.73
N VAL A 204 -8.39 -7.74 3.51
CA VAL A 204 -9.45 -8.02 4.49
C VAL A 204 -10.77 -8.39 3.81
N SER A 205 -11.02 -7.85 2.61
CA SER A 205 -12.19 -8.20 1.78
C SER A 205 -12.01 -9.47 0.94
N GLY A 206 -10.84 -10.11 0.95
CA GLY A 206 -10.57 -11.33 0.19
C GLY A 206 -10.26 -11.12 -1.30
N ILE A 207 -9.96 -9.87 -1.71
CA ILE A 207 -9.58 -9.52 -3.09
C ILE A 207 -8.08 -9.72 -3.34
N LEU A 208 -7.26 -9.54 -2.29
CA LEU A 208 -5.80 -9.66 -2.33
C LEU A 208 -5.30 -10.71 -1.33
N PRO A 209 -4.14 -11.34 -1.59
CA PRO A 209 -3.58 -12.32 -0.65
C PRO A 209 -3.15 -11.66 0.66
N VAL A 210 -3.11 -12.41 1.75
CA VAL A 210 -2.72 -11.90 3.07
C VAL A 210 -1.22 -11.58 3.10
N VAL A 211 -0.90 -10.30 3.34
CA VAL A 211 0.46 -9.76 3.34
C VAL A 211 0.89 -9.09 4.64
N GLY A 212 -0.03 -8.87 5.58
CA GLY A 212 0.29 -8.30 6.91
C GLY A 212 0.64 -6.82 6.85
N VAL A 213 -0.23 -6.02 6.22
CA VAL A 213 -0.03 -4.57 6.07
C VAL A 213 -1.06 -3.83 6.93
N PRO A 214 -0.66 -2.92 7.82
CA PRO A 214 -1.60 -2.20 8.68
C PRO A 214 -2.41 -1.16 7.89
N LEU A 215 -3.65 -0.94 8.32
CA LEU A 215 -4.51 0.12 7.82
C LEU A 215 -4.08 1.49 8.40
N PRO A 216 -3.70 2.47 7.56
CA PRO A 216 -3.17 3.74 8.03
C PRO A 216 -4.10 4.48 9.01
N PHE A 217 -3.57 4.92 10.15
CA PHE A 217 -4.31 5.68 11.18
C PHE A 217 -5.50 4.95 11.85
N MET A 218 -5.68 3.65 11.58
CA MET A 218 -6.72 2.82 12.21
C MET A 218 -6.11 1.64 12.96
N SER A 219 -5.14 0.95 12.36
CA SER A 219 -4.49 -0.22 12.95
C SER A 219 -3.56 0.15 14.10
N TYR A 220 -3.48 -0.76 15.09
CA TYR A 220 -2.53 -0.66 16.18
C TYR A 220 -1.12 -1.02 15.69
N GLY A 221 -0.27 -0.02 15.46
CA GLY A 221 1.12 -0.24 15.06
C GLY A 221 1.97 0.99 15.29
N GLY A 222 2.77 1.00 16.35
CA GLY A 222 3.56 2.18 16.75
C GLY A 222 4.50 2.68 15.64
N THR A 223 5.30 1.78 15.06
CA THR A 223 6.25 2.14 13.99
C THR A 223 5.55 2.65 12.73
N ALA A 224 4.45 2.00 12.34
CA ALA A 224 3.65 2.40 11.19
C ALA A 224 3.02 3.78 11.43
N LEU A 225 2.43 4.01 12.60
CA LEU A 225 1.83 5.30 12.97
C LEU A 225 2.85 6.43 12.93
N VAL A 226 4.03 6.23 13.52
CA VAL A 226 5.11 7.24 13.50
C VAL A 226 5.56 7.51 12.06
N THR A 227 5.79 6.45 11.26
CA THR A 227 6.27 6.59 9.88
C THR A 227 5.24 7.29 8.98
N LEU A 228 3.96 6.96 9.13
CA LEU A 228 2.86 7.62 8.43
C LEU A 228 2.71 9.08 8.88
N SER A 229 2.85 9.36 10.18
CA SER A 229 2.81 10.73 10.70
C SER A 229 3.96 11.59 10.17
N VAL A 230 5.18 11.04 10.13
CA VAL A 230 6.33 11.69 9.48
C VAL A 230 6.08 11.92 7.99
N SER A 231 5.47 10.95 7.30
CA SER A 231 5.13 11.07 5.88
C SER A 231 4.12 12.21 5.63
N ILE A 232 3.10 12.36 6.47
CA ILE A 232 2.18 13.50 6.43
C ILE A 232 2.92 14.80 6.78
N GLY A 233 3.82 14.79 7.76
CA GLY A 233 4.67 15.93 8.10
C GLY A 233 5.50 16.42 6.92
N ILE A 234 6.07 15.52 6.12
CA ILE A 234 6.78 15.85 4.88
C ILE A 234 5.84 16.52 3.87
N LEU A 235 4.62 16.00 3.67
CA LEU A 235 3.63 16.62 2.79
C LEU A 235 3.26 18.04 3.25
N MET A 236 3.07 18.23 4.55
CA MET A 236 2.75 19.55 5.12
C MET A 236 3.92 20.52 5.00
N SER A 237 5.16 20.05 5.21
CA SER A 237 6.37 20.86 4.98
C SER A 237 6.48 21.32 3.53
N ILE A 238 6.25 20.43 2.57
CA ILE A 238 6.21 20.77 1.13
C ILE A 238 5.10 21.79 0.83
N HIS A 239 3.94 21.66 1.47
CA HIS A 239 2.85 22.62 1.31
C HIS A 239 3.19 24.00 1.89
N SER A 240 3.81 24.05 3.07
CA SER A 240 4.13 25.30 3.78
C SER A 240 5.32 26.04 3.17
N HIS A 241 6.32 25.33 2.64
CA HIS A 241 7.54 25.92 2.07
C HIS A 241 7.50 26.00 0.55
N ARG A 242 6.38 26.50 0.03
CA ARG A 242 6.29 26.89 -1.37
C ARG A 242 7.20 28.09 -1.55
N MET A 243 8.38 27.87 -2.14
CA MET A 243 9.18 28.99 -2.63
C MET A 243 8.31 29.78 -3.60
N LEU A 244 7.93 31.00 -3.20
CA LEU A 244 7.40 32.02 -4.08
C LEU A 244 8.46 32.27 -5.13
N VAL A 245 8.31 31.68 -6.30
CA VAL A 245 9.01 32.17 -7.48
C VAL A 245 8.47 33.58 -7.69
N ARG A 246 9.21 34.59 -7.21
CA ARG A 246 9.02 35.97 -7.66
C ARG A 246 9.29 35.96 -9.16
N THR A 247 8.22 35.99 -9.94
CA THR A 247 8.25 36.43 -11.35
C THR A 247 8.85 37.82 -11.45
#